data_AF-A0A0B8NV90-F1
#
_entry.id   AF-A0A0B8NV90-F1
#
_cell.length_a   1.000
_cell.length_b   1.000
_cell.length_c   1.000
_cell.angle_alpha   90.00
_cell.angle_beta   90.00
_cell.angle_gamma   90.00
#
_symmetry.space_group_name_H-M   'P 1'
#
loop_
_entity.id
_entity.type
_entity.pdbx_description
1 polymer ?
#
loop_
_entity_poly.entity_id
_entity_poly.type
_entity_poly.pdbx_seq_one_letter_code
_entity_poly.pdbx_strand_id
1 'polypeptide(L)'
;MIHSNSPQQVVEALNQNSYEIDDRHITWFVISKGELSTNYQGEVSSSFSRTTLDTYFDSEYGVVLIGKDGGIKHRQNELELSTLFNKIDAMPMRRSEMRSREI
;
A
#
# COMPACT_ATOMS: atom_id res chain seq x y z
N MET A 1 0.96 5.81 16.33
CA MET A 1 0.45 4.44 16.07
C MET A 1 -0.91 4.65 15.47
N ILE A 2 -1.03 4.44 14.15
CA ILE A 2 -2.28 4.65 13.42
C ILE A 2 -2.93 3.27 13.29
N HIS A 3 -3.77 2.91 14.25
CA HIS A 3 -4.63 1.74 14.14
C HIS A 3 -5.86 2.12 13.32
N SER A 4 -5.80 1.91 12.01
CA SER A 4 -6.98 2.08 11.16
C SER A 4 -7.80 0.80 11.16
N ASN A 5 -8.94 0.81 11.85
CA ASN A 5 -9.85 -0.33 12.02
C ASN A 5 -10.97 -0.36 10.96
N SER A 6 -10.91 0.52 9.96
CA SER A 6 -11.85 0.53 8.84
C SER A 6 -11.17 0.87 7.51
N PRO A 7 -11.73 0.44 6.37
CA PRO A 7 -11.21 0.77 5.04
C PRO A 7 -11.06 2.28 4.83
N GLN A 8 -12.03 3.07 5.29
CA GLN A 8 -12.01 4.53 5.19
C GLN A 8 -10.86 5.13 5.99
N GLN A 9 -10.64 4.68 7.23
CA GLN A 9 -9.53 5.14 8.06
C GLN A 9 -8.18 4.76 7.46
N VAL A 10 -8.08 3.63 6.76
CA VAL A 10 -6.86 3.23 6.04
C VAL A 10 -6.61 4.17 4.86
N VAL A 11 -7.61 4.45 4.04
CA VAL A 11 -7.47 5.39 2.91
C VAL A 11 -7.11 6.79 3.41
N GLU A 12 -7.73 7.25 4.49
CA GLU A 12 -7.42 8.56 5.09
C GLU A 12 -5.98 8.61 5.60
N ALA A 13 -5.51 7.57 6.32
CA ALA A 13 -4.13 7.48 6.77
C ALA A 13 -3.14 7.46 5.59
N LEU A 14 -3.44 6.71 4.52
CA LEU A 14 -2.62 6.68 3.31
C LEU A 14 -2.55 8.06 2.65
N ASN A 15 -3.68 8.76 2.53
CA ASN A 15 -3.71 10.10 1.94
C ASN A 15 -2.97 11.13 2.80
N GLN A 16 -3.08 11.05 4.13
CA GLN A 16 -2.38 11.95 5.07
C GLN A 16 -0.86 11.77 5.05
N ASN A 17 -0.35 10.61 4.61
CA ASN A 17 1.08 10.28 4.54
C ASN A 17 1.56 10.14 3.09
N SER A 18 0.94 10.88 2.15
CA SER A 18 1.23 10.77 0.72
C SER A 18 2.68 11.07 0.37
N TYR A 19 3.30 12.04 1.04
CA TYR A 19 4.71 12.37 0.83
C TYR A 19 5.63 11.18 1.17
N GLU A 20 5.43 10.54 2.31
CA GLU A 20 6.21 9.40 2.77
C GLU A 20 6.01 8.15 1.91
N ILE A 21 4.80 8.00 1.35
CA ILE A 21 4.42 6.94 0.41
C ILE A 21 5.10 7.15 -0.94
N ASP A 22 5.04 8.36 -1.47
CA ASP A 22 5.64 8.72 -2.76
C ASP A 22 7.16 8.65 -2.70
N ASP A 23 7.76 9.12 -1.60
CA ASP A 23 9.20 9.03 -1.33
C ASP A 23 9.74 7.59 -1.42
N ARG A 24 8.91 6.62 -1.00
CA ARG A 24 9.21 5.18 -1.00
C ARG A 24 8.70 4.45 -2.24
N HIS A 25 8.14 5.18 -3.21
CA HIS A 25 7.56 4.63 -4.44
C HIS A 25 6.55 3.50 -4.17
N ILE A 26 5.64 3.71 -3.21
CA ILE A 26 4.61 2.75 -2.84
C ILE A 26 3.34 3.02 -3.63
N THR A 27 2.82 1.98 -4.28
CA THR A 27 1.46 1.99 -4.84
C THR A 27 0.55 1.16 -3.96
N TRP A 28 -0.58 1.72 -3.55
CA TRP A 28 -1.53 1.06 -2.65
C TRP A 28 -2.86 0.83 -3.32
N PHE A 29 -3.48 -0.30 -3.01
CA PHE A 29 -4.83 -0.67 -3.44
C PHE A 29 -5.61 -1.08 -2.21
N VAL A 30 -6.68 -0.34 -1.93
CA VAL A 30 -7.61 -0.64 -0.85
C VAL A 30 -8.93 -1.02 -1.48
N ILE A 31 -9.35 -2.27 -1.27
CA ILE A 31 -10.60 -2.80 -1.82
C ILE A 31 -11.57 -3.01 -0.66
N SER A 32 -12.78 -2.47 -0.79
CA SER A 32 -13.83 -2.61 0.22
C SER A 32 -15.20 -2.54 -0.43
N LYS A 33 -16.09 -3.51 -0.15
CA LYS A 33 -17.48 -3.53 -0.64
C LYS A 33 -17.62 -3.35 -2.16
N GLY A 34 -16.65 -3.84 -2.93
CA GLY A 34 -16.62 -3.73 -4.39
C GLY A 34 -16.06 -2.40 -4.93
N GLU A 35 -15.71 -1.45 -4.05
CA GLU A 35 -15.05 -0.21 -4.43
C GLU A 35 -13.52 -0.33 -4.28
N LEU A 36 -12.79 0.28 -5.21
CA LEU A 36 -11.33 0.38 -5.19
C LEU A 36 -10.91 1.82 -4.92
N SER A 37 -10.07 2.02 -3.91
CA SER A 37 -9.30 3.24 -3.69
C SER A 37 -7.82 2.97 -3.95
N THR A 38 -7.14 3.85 -4.67
CA THR A 38 -5.71 3.69 -5.01
C THR A 38 -5.04 5.03 -5.30
N ASN A 39 -3.73 5.14 -5.08
CA ASN A 39 -2.90 6.23 -5.63
C ASN A 39 -2.38 5.94 -7.06
N TYR A 40 -2.66 4.75 -7.61
CA TYR A 40 -2.29 4.39 -8.97
C TYR A 40 -3.05 5.25 -9.99
N GLN A 41 -2.33 5.91 -10.88
CA GLN A 41 -2.90 6.83 -11.88
C GLN A 41 -3.26 6.14 -13.21
N GLY A 42 -2.91 4.86 -13.37
CA GLY A 42 -3.19 4.11 -14.60
C GLY A 42 -4.57 3.45 -14.60
N GLU A 43 -4.95 2.87 -15.73
CA GLU A 43 -6.17 2.08 -15.82
C GLU A 43 -6.05 0.81 -14.99
N VAL A 44 -7.08 0.55 -14.19
CA VAL A 44 -7.24 -0.69 -13.44
C VAL A 44 -8.40 -1.46 -14.05
N SER A 45 -8.17 -2.74 -14.38
CA SER A 45 -9.23 -3.61 -14.89
C SER A 45 -10.43 -3.63 -13.94
N SER A 46 -11.64 -3.59 -14.48
CA SER A 46 -12.88 -3.73 -13.70
C SER A 46 -12.96 -5.05 -12.92
N SER A 47 -12.23 -6.08 -13.35
CA SER A 47 -12.14 -7.38 -12.66
C SER A 47 -11.05 -7.45 -11.58
N PHE A 48 -10.18 -6.44 -11.48
CA PHE A 48 -9.03 -6.46 -10.56
C PHE A 48 -9.47 -6.59 -9.11
N SER A 49 -10.44 -5.79 -8.67
CA SER A 49 -10.92 -5.78 -7.29
C SER A 49 -11.48 -7.15 -6.88
N ARG A 50 -12.36 -7.71 -7.71
CA ARG A 50 -12.98 -9.02 -7.45
C ARG A 50 -11.97 -10.15 -7.45
N THR A 51 -11.14 -10.23 -8.50
CA THR A 51 -10.11 -11.28 -8.62
C THR A 51 -9.12 -11.21 -7.45
N THR A 52 -8.72 -9.99 -7.04
CA THR A 52 -7.77 -9.80 -5.95
C THR A 52 -8.34 -10.22 -4.61
N LEU A 53 -9.59 -9.85 -4.30
CA LEU A 53 -10.28 -10.33 -3.10
C LEU A 53 -10.39 -11.85 -3.10
N ASP A 54 -11.00 -12.44 -4.14
CA ASP A 54 -11.24 -13.88 -4.24
C ASP A 54 -9.95 -14.73 -4.17
N THR A 55 -8.83 -14.19 -4.66
CA THR A 55 -7.55 -14.93 -4.73
C THR A 55 -6.68 -14.74 -3.48
N TYR A 56 -6.71 -13.56 -2.86
CA TYR A 56 -5.72 -13.18 -1.86
C TYR A 56 -6.29 -12.80 -0.49
N PHE A 57 -7.62 -12.73 -0.32
CA PHE A 57 -8.23 -12.35 0.95
C PHE A 57 -9.44 -13.22 1.27
N ASP A 58 -9.47 -13.82 2.46
CA ASP A 58 -10.64 -14.53 2.99
C ASP A 58 -11.68 -13.57 3.60
N SER A 59 -11.70 -12.30 3.17
CA SER A 59 -12.53 -11.25 3.76
C SER A 59 -12.99 -10.24 2.71
N GLU A 60 -14.12 -9.56 2.95
CA GLU A 60 -14.66 -8.51 2.06
C GLU A 60 -13.81 -7.23 2.04
N TYR A 61 -12.68 -7.24 2.73
CA TYR A 61 -11.73 -6.16 2.87
C TYR A 61 -10.29 -6.66 2.70
N GLY A 62 -9.47 -5.84 2.04
CA GLY A 62 -8.05 -6.12 1.90
C GLY A 62 -7.25 -4.88 1.54
N VAL A 63 -6.08 -4.74 2.17
CA VAL A 63 -5.06 -3.75 1.80
C VAL A 63 -3.93 -4.49 1.10
N VAL A 64 -3.65 -4.13 -0.15
CA VAL A 64 -2.46 -4.58 -0.87
C VAL A 64 -1.54 -3.40 -1.10
N LEU A 65 -0.29 -3.54 -0.68
CA LEU A 65 0.76 -2.58 -1.00
C LEU A 65 1.73 -3.21 -1.98
N ILE A 66 1.91 -2.57 -3.12
CA ILE A 66 2.78 -2.99 -4.20
C ILE A 66 3.93 -1.98 -4.30
N GLY A 67 5.16 -2.48 -4.27
CA GLY A 67 6.33 -1.65 -4.51
C GLY A 67 6.55 -1.40 -6.00
N LYS A 68 7.43 -0.45 -6.33
CA LYS A 68 7.83 -0.15 -7.73
C LYS A 68 8.37 -1.34 -8.54
N ASP A 69 8.80 -2.41 -7.86
CA ASP A 69 9.27 -3.65 -8.47
C ASP A 69 8.13 -4.62 -8.82
N GLY A 70 6.87 -4.22 -8.58
CA GLY A 70 5.69 -5.06 -8.78
C GLY A 70 5.47 -6.11 -7.67
N GLY A 71 6.35 -6.16 -6.66
CA GLY A 71 6.24 -7.10 -5.55
C GLY A 71 5.28 -6.63 -4.46
N ILE A 72 4.52 -7.57 -3.88
CA ILE A 72 3.67 -7.31 -2.71
C ILE A 72 4.57 -7.05 -1.48
N LYS A 73 4.43 -5.88 -0.86
CA LYS A 73 5.21 -5.46 0.33
C LYS A 73 4.47 -5.72 1.64
N HIS A 74 3.14 -5.63 1.60
CA HIS A 74 2.25 -5.90 2.73
C HIS A 74 0.87 -6.35 2.25
N ARG A 75 0.27 -7.29 3.00
CA ARG A 75 -1.08 -7.81 2.75
C ARG A 75 -1.72 -8.18 4.09
N GLN A 76 -2.49 -7.27 4.68
CA GLN A 76 -3.22 -7.51 5.94
C GLN A 76 -4.49 -6.67 6.03
N ASN A 77 -5.36 -7.01 6.98
CA ASN A 77 -6.57 -6.25 7.32
C ASN A 77 -6.26 -5.08 8.27
N GLU A 78 -5.01 -4.93 8.71
CA GLU A 78 -4.54 -3.82 9.54
C GLU A 78 -3.30 -3.21 8.90
N LEU A 79 -3.25 -1.89 8.86
CA LEU A 79 -2.14 -1.12 8.28
C LEU A 79 -1.47 -0.28 9.37
N GLU A 80 -0.30 -0.72 9.82
CA GLU A 80 0.61 0.12 10.60
C GLU A 80 1.69 0.70 9.69
N LEU A 81 1.46 1.94 9.21
CA LEU A 81 2.35 2.64 8.29
C LEU A 81 3.77 2.79 8.83
N SER A 82 3.92 3.01 10.13
CA SER A 82 5.22 3.13 10.78
C SER A 82 6.06 1.86 10.63
N THR A 83 5.44 0.70 10.85
CA THR A 83 6.07 -0.62 10.73
C THR A 83 6.42 -0.92 9.27
N LEU A 84 5.51 -0.58 8.35
CA LEU A 84 5.73 -0.71 6.92
C LEU A 84 6.93 0.11 6.45
N PHE A 85 6.96 1.41 6.79
CA PHE A 85 8.04 2.31 6.36
C PHE A 85 9.39 1.83 6.88
N ASN A 86 9.47 1.45 8.16
CA ASN A 86 10.69 0.88 8.73
C ASN A 86 11.15 -0.39 7.99
N LYS A 87 10.22 -1.26 7.60
CA LYS A 87 10.51 -2.46 6.82
C LYS A 87 11.04 -2.12 5.43
N ILE A 88 10.45 -1.13 4.75
CA ILE A 88 10.89 -0.68 3.42
C ILE A 88 12.25 0.00 3.49
N ASP A 89 12.48 0.86 4.48
CA ASP A 89 13.74 1.56 4.70
C ASP A 89 14.90 0.62 5.07
N ALA A 90 14.58 -0.55 5.63
CA ALA A 90 15.56 -1.60 5.84
C ALA A 90 15.96 -2.35 4.55
N MET A 91 15.22 -2.23 3.45
CA MET A 91 15.50 -2.97 2.22
C MET A 91 16.77 -2.46 1.52
N PRO A 92 17.67 -3.34 1.02
CA PRO A 92 18.93 -2.93 0.40
C PRO A 92 18.77 -1.91 -0.73
N MET A 93 17.73 -2.07 -1.56
CA MET A 93 17.42 -1.13 -2.65
C MET A 93 17.08 0.26 -2.10
N ARG A 94 16.17 0.36 -1.13
CA ARG A 94 15.77 1.62 -0.51
C ARG A 94 16.96 2.32 0.18
N ARG A 95 17.80 1.58 0.88
CA ARG A 95 19.06 2.10 1.45
C ARG A 95 20.03 2.63 0.40
N SER A 96 20.05 2.02 -0.79
CA SER A 96 20.85 2.54 -1.92
C SER A 96 20.29 3.87 -2.41
N GLU A 97 18.97 3.98 -2.58
CA GLU A 97 18.31 5.22 -3.02
C GLU A 97 18.52 6.37 -2.03
N MET A 98 18.37 6.11 -0.72
CA MET A 98 18.61 7.12 0.32
C MET A 98 20.05 7.65 0.25
N ARG A 99 21.04 6.76 0.17
CA ARG A 99 22.46 7.15 0.03
C ARG A 99 22.74 7.93 -1.25
N SER A 100 22.07 7.61 -2.35
CA SER A 100 22.23 8.32 -3.62
C SER A 100 21.59 9.72 -3.63
N ARG A 101 20.68 10.04 -2.70
CA ARG A 101 20.07 11.38 -2.56
C ARG A 101 20.83 12.30 -1.60
N GLU A 102 21.77 11.77 -0.82
CA GLU A 102 22.62 12.54 0.10
C GLU A 102 23.89 13.11 -0.58
N ILE A 103 24.10 12.79 -1.86
CA ILE A 103 25.19 13.28 -2.72
C ILE A 103 24.63 14.31 -3.68
#